data_AF-A0AAD5EF76-F1
#
_entry.id   AF-A0AAD5EF76-F1
#
_cell.length_a   1.000
_cell.length_b   1.000
_cell.length_c   1.000
_cell.angle_alpha   90.00
_cell.angle_beta   90.00
_cell.angle_gamma   90.00
#
_symmetry.space_group_name_H-M   'P 1'
#
loop_
_entity.id
_entity.type
_entity.pdbx_description
1 polymer ?
#
loop_
_entity_poly.entity_id
_entity_poly.type
_entity_poly.pdbx_seq_one_letter_code
_entity_poly.pdbx_strand_id
1 'polypeptide(L)'
;MSSPYSSSSSPGYYSPNIPKYQQNHNQPLKKYVLQPPAKRLPLSKTMPSLGYPDIFPQKPGQEEDFLNEQTMRNGFFDKSVVSNEHTCAHDMVYGKLQDEQRLLSELGNFMVDVLKRRREAGKIAGPATFKAPNRATLNDQKKDQWMTDLAEGVVPLRKLARNVPHGFKGEKLLDTLASKQVPFMRATWYIKIVGMNEMRTNITNNTHSAQQHSLQWTIVVANHLKKQLSEISPPSANTTKPWTTPELRQKFEQRWHYSTKLARWQYCEGLLDQRTYLKWSLDSLANSSSFEVMWLILSAVVKDYLDEYKQNRLLMHLLIETLVKANKAVS
;
A
#
# COMPACT_ATOMS: atom_id res chain seq x y z
N MET A 1 -9.46 -43.35 59.83
CA MET A 1 -9.02 -44.27 58.78
C MET A 1 -8.67 -43.45 57.56
N SER A 2 -7.38 -43.37 57.26
CA SER A 2 -6.80 -42.63 56.13
C SER A 2 -6.98 -43.43 54.84
N SER A 3 -7.43 -42.76 53.77
CA SER A 3 -7.60 -43.34 52.44
C SER A 3 -6.22 -43.73 51.83
N PRO A 4 -6.08 -44.91 51.21
CA PRO A 4 -4.79 -45.42 50.72
C PRO A 4 -4.34 -44.86 49.37
N TYR A 5 -5.07 -43.89 48.79
CA TYR A 5 -4.70 -43.26 47.52
C TYR A 5 -4.20 -41.83 47.74
N SER A 6 -3.05 -41.72 48.43
CA SER A 6 -2.19 -40.54 48.35
C SER A 6 -0.99 -40.86 47.46
N SER A 7 -0.70 -39.92 46.55
CA SER A 7 0.53 -39.78 45.76
C SER A 7 0.94 -40.95 44.85
N SER A 8 0.48 -40.95 43.59
CA SER A 8 1.33 -41.37 42.49
C SER A 8 2.03 -40.13 41.91
N SER A 9 3.29 -39.92 42.26
CA SER A 9 4.14 -38.92 41.62
C SER A 9 4.38 -39.32 40.17
N SER A 10 3.94 -38.49 39.23
CA SER A 10 4.21 -38.68 37.81
C SER A 10 5.74 -38.63 37.57
N PRO A 11 6.35 -39.55 36.82
CA PRO A 11 7.79 -39.57 36.61
C PRO A 11 8.19 -38.40 35.72
N GLY A 12 8.74 -37.35 36.34
CA GLY A 12 9.31 -36.21 35.65
C GLY A 12 10.59 -36.62 34.91
N TYR A 13 10.50 -36.75 33.59
CA TYR A 13 11.68 -36.81 32.74
C TYR A 13 12.36 -35.43 32.73
N TYR A 14 13.56 -35.36 33.28
CA TYR A 14 14.44 -34.18 33.15
C TYR A 14 14.87 -34.03 31.69
N SER A 15 14.50 -32.92 31.06
CA SER A 15 15.08 -32.49 29.78
C SER A 15 16.38 -31.72 30.04
N PRO A 16 17.54 -32.13 29.50
CA PRO A 16 18.84 -31.62 29.97
C PRO A 16 19.33 -30.33 29.31
N ASN A 17 18.50 -29.55 28.61
CA ASN A 17 18.96 -28.39 27.85
C ASN A 17 18.12 -27.12 28.03
N ILE A 18 18.19 -26.48 29.21
CA ILE A 18 17.80 -25.07 29.36
C ILE A 18 18.89 -24.32 30.15
N PRO A 19 19.54 -23.29 29.58
CA PRO A 19 20.53 -22.49 30.29
C PRO A 19 19.88 -21.67 31.40
N LYS A 20 20.57 -21.62 32.56
CA LYS A 20 20.17 -20.90 33.77
C LYS A 20 20.07 -19.38 33.52
N TYR A 21 18.92 -18.90 33.06
CA TYR A 21 18.55 -17.48 33.16
C TYR A 21 17.51 -17.29 34.26
N GLN A 22 17.91 -16.51 35.26
CA GLN A 22 17.11 -15.80 36.28
C GLN A 22 15.63 -16.24 36.38
N GLN A 23 15.37 -17.24 37.23
CA GLN A 23 14.01 -17.63 37.58
C GLN A 23 13.37 -16.55 38.47
N ASN A 24 12.55 -15.69 37.88
CA ASN A 24 11.52 -14.92 38.57
C ASN A 24 10.57 -15.90 39.29
N HIS A 25 10.84 -16.19 40.57
CA HIS A 25 10.19 -17.24 41.36
C HIS A 25 8.76 -16.94 41.84
N ASN A 26 8.11 -15.87 41.37
CA ASN A 26 6.80 -15.45 41.90
C ASN A 26 5.68 -15.36 40.85
N GLN A 27 5.78 -16.05 39.71
CA GLN A 27 4.58 -16.21 38.87
C GLN A 27 3.73 -17.36 39.44
N PRO A 28 2.52 -17.09 39.97
CA PRO A 28 1.65 -18.15 40.43
C PRO A 28 1.36 -19.10 39.26
N LEU A 29 1.43 -20.41 39.54
CA LEU A 29 1.04 -21.43 38.58
C LEU A 29 -0.38 -21.16 38.13
N LYS A 30 -0.57 -20.98 36.81
CA LYS A 30 -1.90 -20.79 36.23
C LYS A 30 -2.55 -22.15 36.06
N LYS A 31 -3.76 -22.31 36.60
CA LYS A 31 -4.60 -23.48 36.33
C LYS A 31 -4.78 -23.61 34.82
N TYR A 32 -4.54 -24.81 34.28
CA TYR A 32 -4.82 -25.11 32.88
C TYR A 32 -6.32 -24.95 32.60
N VAL A 33 -6.66 -24.27 31.51
CA VAL A 33 -8.02 -24.14 31.00
C VAL A 33 -7.99 -24.58 29.55
N LEU A 34 -8.86 -25.50 29.16
CA LEU A 34 -8.99 -25.94 27.78
C LEU A 34 -9.36 -24.73 26.91
N GLN A 35 -8.49 -24.39 25.96
CA GLN A 35 -8.73 -23.33 24.99
C GLN A 35 -8.95 -23.93 23.61
N PRO A 36 -9.85 -23.38 22.79
CA PRO A 36 -10.00 -23.79 21.41
C PRO A 36 -8.70 -23.52 20.63
N PRO A 37 -8.38 -24.30 19.59
CA PRO A 37 -7.21 -24.04 18.75
C PRO A 37 -7.26 -22.63 18.14
N ALA A 38 -6.13 -21.94 18.10
CA ALA A 38 -6.03 -20.52 17.74
C ALA A 38 -6.61 -20.13 16.37
N LYS A 39 -6.79 -21.09 15.44
CA LYS A 39 -7.33 -20.86 14.09
C LYS A 39 -8.75 -21.40 13.89
N ARG A 40 -9.36 -22.03 14.89
CA ARG A 40 -10.76 -22.49 14.78
C ARG A 40 -11.70 -21.32 15.05
N LEU A 41 -12.67 -21.14 14.17
CA LEU A 41 -13.74 -20.16 14.35
C LEU A 41 -14.88 -20.80 15.18
N PRO A 42 -15.57 -20.01 16.02
CA PRO A 42 -16.77 -20.49 16.71
C PRO A 42 -17.88 -20.79 15.69
N LEU A 43 -18.82 -21.65 16.07
CA LEU A 43 -19.99 -21.98 15.24
C LEU A 43 -20.83 -20.75 14.91
N SER A 44 -20.90 -19.81 15.85
CA SER A 44 -21.55 -18.51 15.65
C SER A 44 -20.72 -17.39 16.26
N LYS A 45 -20.61 -16.27 15.55
CA LYS A 45 -19.99 -15.05 16.07
C LYS A 45 -20.90 -14.30 17.04
N THR A 46 -22.22 -14.46 16.92
CA THR A 46 -23.22 -13.75 17.73
C THR A 46 -23.73 -14.57 18.91
N MET A 47 -23.55 -15.89 18.89
CA MET A 47 -23.96 -16.80 19.97
C MET A 47 -22.74 -17.57 20.51
N PRO A 48 -22.02 -17.00 21.49
CA PRO A 48 -20.85 -17.66 22.08
C PRO A 48 -21.17 -18.98 22.81
N SER A 49 -22.41 -19.15 23.28
CA SER A 49 -22.86 -20.36 23.98
C SER A 49 -22.76 -21.63 23.15
N LEU A 50 -22.89 -21.50 21.82
CA LEU A 50 -22.78 -22.60 20.86
C LEU A 50 -21.37 -23.18 20.78
N GLY A 51 -20.35 -22.42 21.23
CA GLY A 51 -18.98 -22.88 21.29
C GLY A 51 -18.33 -23.06 19.91
N TYR A 52 -17.44 -24.04 19.83
CA TYR A 52 -16.62 -24.32 18.66
C TYR A 52 -16.97 -25.70 18.08
N PRO A 53 -16.83 -25.89 16.76
CA PRO A 53 -17.03 -27.19 16.14
C PRO A 53 -16.10 -28.24 16.78
N ASP A 54 -16.67 -29.37 17.19
CA ASP A 54 -16.00 -30.53 17.82
C ASP A 54 -15.31 -30.25 19.16
N ILE A 55 -15.72 -29.20 19.90
CA ILE A 55 -15.13 -28.86 21.19
C ILE A 55 -16.23 -28.72 22.23
N PHE A 56 -16.22 -29.65 23.20
CA PHE A 56 -17.19 -29.75 24.27
C PHE A 56 -16.48 -29.65 25.62
N PRO A 57 -16.21 -28.42 26.11
CA PRO A 57 -15.59 -28.25 27.43
C PRO A 57 -16.60 -28.61 28.53
N GLN A 58 -16.10 -29.21 29.61
CA GLN A 58 -16.90 -29.44 30.82
C GLN A 58 -17.36 -28.10 31.40
N LYS A 59 -18.64 -28.01 31.77
CA LYS A 59 -19.27 -26.81 32.33
C LYS A 59 -19.91 -27.17 33.67
N PRO A 60 -19.91 -26.27 34.66
CA PRO A 60 -20.65 -26.50 35.89
C PRO A 60 -22.15 -26.66 35.62
N GLY A 61 -22.80 -27.59 36.30
CA GLY A 61 -24.24 -27.83 36.21
C GLY A 61 -24.63 -28.70 35.02
N GLN A 62 -23.73 -29.57 34.55
CA GLN A 62 -24.09 -30.62 33.60
C GLN A 62 -24.94 -31.70 34.28
N GLU A 63 -25.66 -32.50 33.50
CA GLU A 63 -26.51 -33.57 34.05
C GLU A 63 -25.71 -34.55 34.95
N GLU A 64 -24.43 -34.77 34.63
CA GLU A 64 -23.48 -35.57 35.41
C GLU A 64 -23.18 -35.00 36.80
N ASP A 65 -23.32 -33.69 37.02
CA ASP A 65 -23.04 -33.04 38.30
C ASP A 65 -24.17 -33.20 39.32
N PHE A 66 -25.39 -33.57 38.87
CA PHE A 66 -26.55 -33.72 39.73
C PHE A 66 -26.61 -35.12 40.37
N LEU A 67 -26.17 -35.21 41.62
CA LEU A 67 -26.23 -36.42 42.43
C LEU A 67 -27.65 -36.64 42.97
N ASN A 68 -28.42 -37.50 42.32
CA ASN A 68 -29.71 -37.97 42.79
C ASN A 68 -29.63 -39.45 43.23
N GLU A 69 -30.65 -39.96 43.91
CA GLU A 69 -30.63 -41.33 44.43
C GLU A 69 -30.37 -42.38 43.33
N GLN A 70 -30.90 -42.16 42.12
CA GLN A 70 -30.74 -43.06 41.00
C GLN A 70 -29.33 -43.03 40.42
N THR A 71 -28.73 -41.85 40.19
CA THR A 71 -27.36 -41.71 39.69
C THR A 71 -26.32 -42.17 40.71
N MET A 72 -26.59 -42.00 42.01
CA MET A 72 -25.72 -42.50 43.07
C MET A 72 -25.74 -44.03 43.19
N ARG A 73 -26.91 -44.67 43.06
CA ARG A 73 -27.04 -46.13 43.19
C ARG A 73 -26.62 -46.88 41.93
N ASN A 74 -26.97 -46.36 40.75
CA ASN A 74 -26.82 -47.07 39.49
C ASN A 74 -25.71 -46.50 38.59
N GLY A 75 -25.17 -45.32 38.91
CA GLY A 75 -24.25 -44.59 38.04
C GLY A 75 -24.98 -43.64 37.07
N PHE A 76 -24.20 -42.76 36.43
CA PHE A 76 -24.67 -41.91 35.34
C PHE A 76 -24.49 -42.64 33.99
N PHE A 77 -25.52 -42.63 33.16
CA PHE A 77 -25.49 -43.20 31.81
C PHE A 77 -25.98 -42.17 30.80
N ASP A 78 -25.31 -42.11 29.65
CA ASP A 78 -25.76 -41.28 28.54
C ASP A 78 -27.08 -41.80 27.99
N LYS A 79 -28.04 -40.88 27.82
CA LYS A 79 -29.32 -41.19 27.20
C LYS A 79 -29.16 -41.11 25.69
N SER A 80 -29.53 -42.18 24.98
CA SER A 80 -29.63 -42.10 23.54
C SER A 80 -30.68 -41.05 23.16
N VAL A 81 -30.28 -40.11 22.32
CA VAL A 81 -31.16 -39.04 21.81
C VAL A 81 -32.09 -39.58 20.71
N VAL A 82 -31.76 -40.72 20.10
CA VAL A 82 -32.46 -41.29 18.94
C VAL A 82 -32.76 -42.77 19.18
N SER A 83 -34.03 -43.15 19.22
CA SER A 83 -34.45 -44.51 19.60
C SER A 83 -33.92 -45.64 18.71
N ASN A 84 -33.66 -45.38 17.42
CA ASN A 84 -33.28 -46.39 16.42
C ASN A 84 -31.86 -46.18 15.88
N GLU A 85 -30.90 -45.88 16.75
CA GLU A 85 -29.51 -45.56 16.39
C GLU A 85 -28.76 -46.68 15.63
N HIS A 86 -29.17 -47.93 15.78
CA HIS A 86 -28.53 -49.08 15.11
C HIS A 86 -29.11 -49.39 13.72
N THR A 87 -30.08 -48.62 13.25
CA THR A 87 -30.75 -48.89 11.97
C THR A 87 -30.13 -48.11 10.81
N CYS A 88 -30.12 -48.72 9.62
CA CYS A 88 -29.67 -48.05 8.41
C CYS A 88 -30.85 -47.31 7.76
N ALA A 89 -30.64 -46.05 7.37
CA ALA A 89 -31.65 -45.24 6.68
C ALA A 89 -31.69 -45.49 5.15
N HIS A 90 -31.15 -46.60 4.65
CA HIS A 90 -31.01 -46.89 3.21
C HIS A 90 -32.34 -46.74 2.47
N ASP A 91 -33.35 -47.53 2.84
CA ASP A 91 -34.63 -47.57 2.09
C ASP A 91 -35.39 -46.24 2.19
N MET A 92 -35.26 -45.55 3.33
CA MET A 92 -35.87 -44.23 3.55
C MET A 92 -35.28 -43.15 2.62
N VAL A 93 -33.96 -43.20 2.37
CA VAL A 93 -33.28 -42.21 1.52
C VAL A 93 -33.35 -42.62 0.06
N TYR A 94 -33.12 -43.90 -0.25
CA TYR A 94 -33.10 -44.43 -1.60
C TYR A 94 -34.45 -44.28 -2.30
N GLY A 95 -35.56 -44.62 -1.61
CA GLY A 95 -36.90 -44.42 -2.16
C GLY A 95 -37.17 -42.97 -2.54
N LYS A 96 -36.81 -42.02 -1.67
CA LYS A 96 -36.96 -40.58 -1.97
C LYS A 96 -36.10 -40.12 -3.15
N LEU A 97 -34.88 -40.63 -3.28
CA LEU A 97 -34.00 -40.28 -4.40
C LEU A 97 -34.51 -40.86 -5.73
N GLN A 98 -35.16 -42.02 -5.71
CA GLN A 98 -35.70 -42.66 -6.91
C GLN A 98 -37.04 -42.04 -7.34
N ASP A 99 -37.92 -41.76 -6.38
CA ASP A 99 -39.29 -41.29 -6.65
C ASP A 99 -39.35 -39.78 -6.91
N GLU A 100 -38.49 -38.99 -6.27
CA GLU A 100 -38.47 -37.53 -6.40
C GLU A 100 -37.32 -37.05 -7.30
N GLN A 101 -37.53 -37.08 -8.61
CA GLN A 101 -36.51 -36.66 -9.60
C GLN A 101 -35.98 -35.22 -9.41
N ARG A 102 -36.74 -34.34 -8.74
CA ARG A 102 -36.35 -32.94 -8.48
C ARG A 102 -35.41 -32.78 -7.28
N LEU A 103 -35.42 -33.72 -6.33
CA LEU A 103 -34.71 -33.61 -5.06
C LEU A 103 -33.19 -33.39 -5.24
N LEU A 104 -32.58 -34.11 -6.19
CA LEU A 104 -31.15 -33.95 -6.50
C LEU A 104 -30.83 -32.55 -7.05
N SER A 105 -31.71 -32.00 -7.88
CA SER A 105 -31.55 -30.65 -8.42
C SER A 105 -31.70 -29.59 -7.34
N GLU A 106 -32.63 -29.77 -6.39
CA GLU A 106 -32.83 -28.87 -5.26
C GLU A 106 -31.64 -28.88 -4.31
N LEU A 107 -31.08 -30.06 -4.00
CA LEU A 107 -29.87 -30.18 -3.20
C LEU A 107 -28.67 -29.51 -3.89
N GLY A 108 -28.54 -29.70 -5.21
CA GLY A 108 -27.53 -29.02 -6.01
C GLY A 108 -27.68 -27.49 -5.94
N ASN A 109 -28.89 -26.98 -6.15
CA ASN A 109 -29.19 -25.55 -6.07
C ASN A 109 -28.92 -24.98 -4.67
N PHE A 110 -29.29 -25.71 -3.62
CA PHE A 110 -29.00 -25.33 -2.24
C PHE A 110 -27.49 -25.21 -2.01
N MET A 111 -26.70 -26.20 -2.44
CA MET A 111 -25.24 -26.16 -2.31
C MET A 111 -24.63 -25.00 -3.10
N VAL A 112 -25.13 -24.71 -4.30
CA VAL A 112 -24.70 -23.55 -5.09
C VAL A 112 -25.00 -22.23 -4.34
N ASP A 113 -26.17 -22.09 -3.74
CA ASP A 113 -26.53 -20.91 -2.95
C ASP A 113 -25.62 -20.77 -1.71
N VAL A 114 -25.38 -21.86 -0.97
CA VAL A 114 -24.43 -21.88 0.16
C VAL A 114 -23.04 -21.41 -0.28
N LEU A 115 -22.53 -21.90 -1.41
CA LEU A 115 -21.22 -21.51 -1.95
C LEU A 115 -21.20 -20.04 -2.40
N LYS A 116 -22.29 -19.54 -2.97
CA LYS A 116 -22.43 -18.13 -3.36
C LYS A 116 -22.38 -17.23 -2.12
N ARG A 117 -23.18 -17.53 -1.09
CA ARG A 117 -23.18 -16.79 0.18
C ARG A 117 -21.83 -16.85 0.87
N ARG A 118 -21.15 -18.01 0.85
CA ARG A 118 -19.78 -18.15 1.38
C ARG A 118 -18.80 -17.24 0.65
N ARG A 119 -18.86 -17.18 -0.68
CA ARG A 119 -18.01 -16.30 -1.50
C ARG A 119 -18.28 -14.84 -1.18
N GLU A 120 -19.55 -14.45 -1.05
CA GLU A 120 -19.93 -13.08 -0.72
C GLU A 120 -19.46 -12.67 0.68
N ALA A 121 -19.65 -13.52 1.69
CA ALA A 121 -19.18 -13.30 3.05
C ALA A 121 -17.64 -13.28 3.16
N GLY A 122 -16.94 -13.93 2.23
CA GLY A 122 -15.47 -13.90 2.14
C GLY A 122 -14.88 -12.66 1.48
N LYS A 123 -15.72 -11.76 0.93
CA LYS A 123 -15.23 -10.50 0.36
C LYS A 123 -14.87 -9.51 1.47
N ILE A 124 -13.84 -8.70 1.23
CA ILE A 124 -13.53 -7.54 2.09
C ILE A 124 -14.65 -6.52 1.85
N ALA A 125 -15.65 -6.54 2.73
CA ALA A 125 -16.73 -5.58 2.74
C ALA A 125 -16.33 -4.37 3.59
N GLY A 126 -16.56 -3.16 3.07
CA GLY A 126 -16.35 -1.92 3.79
C GLY A 126 -15.82 -0.80 2.89
N PRO A 127 -16.06 0.47 3.27
CA PRO A 127 -15.45 1.60 2.58
C PRO A 127 -13.92 1.58 2.79
N ALA A 128 -13.18 2.17 1.84
CA ALA A 128 -11.73 2.30 1.97
C ALA A 128 -11.35 3.05 3.25
N THR A 129 -10.50 2.44 4.08
CA THR A 129 -9.98 3.04 5.32
C THR A 129 -8.77 3.95 5.09
N PHE A 130 -8.31 4.04 3.84
CA PHE A 130 -7.16 4.84 3.47
C PHE A 130 -7.42 6.34 3.68
N LYS A 131 -6.55 6.98 4.45
CA LYS A 131 -6.52 8.43 4.63
C LYS A 131 -5.16 8.95 4.18
N ALA A 132 -5.17 9.92 3.27
CA ALA A 132 -3.95 10.61 2.87
C ALA A 132 -3.27 11.26 4.10
N PRO A 133 -1.93 11.28 4.18
CA PRO A 133 -1.21 11.96 5.25
C PRO A 133 -1.65 13.42 5.39
N ASN A 134 -1.98 13.82 6.62
CA ASN A 134 -2.25 15.22 6.94
C ASN A 134 -0.96 16.02 6.85
N ARG A 135 -1.06 17.25 6.34
CA ARG A 135 0.06 18.17 6.35
C ARG A 135 0.05 18.99 7.64
N ALA A 136 1.24 19.29 8.15
CA ALA A 136 1.47 20.01 9.39
C ALA A 136 2.15 21.35 9.11
N THR A 137 1.72 22.39 9.81
CA THR A 137 2.40 23.70 9.78
C THR A 137 3.62 23.60 10.67
N LEU A 138 4.79 23.51 10.05
CA LEU A 138 6.08 23.45 10.73
C LEU A 138 6.79 24.79 10.62
N ASN A 139 7.65 25.10 11.59
CA ASN A 139 8.61 26.20 11.45
C ASN A 139 9.68 25.83 10.42
N ASP A 140 10.43 26.82 9.92
CA ASP A 140 11.33 26.59 8.79
C ASP A 140 12.48 25.64 9.13
N GLN A 141 13.03 25.70 10.34
CA GLN A 141 14.02 24.73 10.83
C GLN A 141 13.50 23.28 10.77
N LYS A 142 12.26 23.02 11.21
CA LYS A 142 11.67 21.67 11.14
C LYS A 142 11.33 21.26 9.71
N LYS A 143 10.95 22.19 8.83
CA LYS A 143 10.76 21.89 7.41
C LYS A 143 12.06 21.45 6.76
N ASP A 144 13.14 22.18 7.02
CA ASP A 144 14.45 21.89 6.46
C ASP A 144 14.99 20.55 6.99
N GLN A 145 14.83 20.28 8.28
CA GLN A 145 15.18 18.98 8.85
C GLN A 145 14.35 17.86 8.21
N TRP A 146 13.04 18.05 8.06
CA TRP A 146 12.17 17.04 7.42
C TRP A 146 12.59 16.77 5.96
N MET A 147 12.97 17.80 5.20
CA MET A 147 13.48 17.64 3.85
C MET A 147 14.82 16.91 3.82
N THR A 148 15.70 17.15 4.79
CA THR A 148 16.95 16.40 4.97
C THR A 148 16.66 14.93 5.30
N ASP A 149 15.77 14.65 6.25
CA ASP A 149 15.35 13.28 6.62
C ASP A 149 14.72 12.52 5.43
N LEU A 150 14.01 13.25 4.56
CA LEU A 150 13.46 12.71 3.32
C LEU A 150 14.60 12.33 2.36
N ALA A 151 15.61 13.19 2.19
CA ALA A 151 16.75 13.00 1.30
C ALA A 151 17.66 11.84 1.74
N GLU A 152 17.99 11.76 3.02
CA GLU A 152 18.99 10.81 3.56
C GLU A 152 18.60 9.34 3.42
N GLY A 153 17.33 9.01 3.27
CA GLY A 153 16.92 7.62 3.09
C GLY A 153 16.78 6.81 4.38
N VAL A 154 17.25 7.32 5.52
CA VAL A 154 17.32 6.58 6.79
C VAL A 154 15.99 6.54 7.53
N VAL A 155 15.27 7.69 7.57
CA VAL A 155 14.00 7.78 8.30
C VAL A 155 12.87 7.08 7.53
N PRO A 156 12.11 6.14 8.12
CA PRO A 156 11.01 5.46 7.43
C PRO A 156 9.88 6.41 7.02
N LEU A 157 9.30 6.19 5.82
CA LEU A 157 8.19 7.01 5.31
C LEU A 157 6.97 7.02 6.25
N ARG A 158 6.70 5.92 6.98
CA ARG A 158 5.62 5.86 7.99
C ARG A 158 5.80 6.90 9.09
N LYS A 159 7.05 7.20 9.49
CA LYS A 159 7.35 8.22 10.50
C LYS A 159 7.20 9.62 9.90
N LEU A 160 7.72 9.84 8.69
CA LEU A 160 7.62 11.12 7.97
C LEU A 160 6.17 11.50 7.64
N ALA A 161 5.32 10.51 7.33
CA ALA A 161 3.91 10.70 7.02
C ALA A 161 3.08 11.33 8.15
N ARG A 162 3.57 11.30 9.40
CA ARG A 162 2.85 11.90 10.53
C ARG A 162 2.86 13.42 10.49
N ASN A 163 3.95 14.01 9.98
CA ASN A 163 4.22 15.45 10.04
C ASN A 163 4.72 15.98 8.68
N VAL A 164 3.96 15.75 7.61
CA VAL A 164 4.35 16.22 6.27
C VAL A 164 4.28 17.75 6.20
N PRO A 165 5.35 18.48 5.85
CA PRO A 165 5.34 19.94 5.90
C PRO A 165 4.41 20.57 4.86
N HIS A 166 3.68 21.59 5.29
CA HIS A 166 3.01 22.55 4.41
C HIS A 166 4.01 23.54 3.77
N GLY A 167 3.63 24.14 2.64
CA GLY A 167 4.34 25.28 2.03
C GLY A 167 5.24 24.96 0.84
N PHE A 168 5.51 23.68 0.56
CA PHE A 168 6.14 23.25 -0.69
C PHE A 168 5.05 22.91 -1.71
N LYS A 169 5.01 23.67 -2.81
CA LYS A 169 4.06 23.52 -3.92
C LYS A 169 4.72 23.99 -5.22
N GLY A 170 4.30 23.41 -6.34
CA GLY A 170 4.71 23.85 -7.67
C GLY A 170 6.22 23.77 -7.89
N GLU A 171 6.79 24.80 -8.52
CA GLU A 171 8.24 24.88 -8.77
C GLU A 171 9.06 24.87 -7.48
N LYS A 172 8.59 25.52 -6.40
CA LYS A 172 9.30 25.54 -5.10
C LYS A 172 9.54 24.14 -4.55
N LEU A 173 8.58 23.23 -4.77
CA LEU A 173 8.75 21.82 -4.40
C LEU A 173 9.88 21.16 -5.22
N LEU A 174 9.86 21.34 -6.54
CA LEU A 174 10.87 20.78 -7.46
C LEU A 174 12.27 21.35 -7.18
N ASP A 175 12.37 22.66 -6.95
CA ASP A 175 13.60 23.36 -6.56
C ASP A 175 14.19 22.77 -5.27
N THR A 176 13.35 22.55 -4.25
CA THR A 176 13.80 22.01 -2.96
C THR A 176 14.24 20.55 -3.09
N LEU A 177 13.50 19.73 -3.83
CA LEU A 177 13.85 18.33 -4.10
C LEU A 177 15.20 18.21 -4.83
N ALA A 178 15.42 19.08 -5.83
CA ALA A 178 16.67 19.12 -6.59
C ALA A 178 17.84 19.65 -5.77
N SER A 179 17.62 20.69 -4.96
CA SER A 179 18.64 21.25 -4.06
C SER A 179 19.15 20.22 -3.05
N LYS A 180 18.24 19.39 -2.51
CA LYS A 180 18.55 18.35 -1.53
C LYS A 180 18.88 16.98 -2.16
N GLN A 181 18.84 16.85 -3.48
CA GLN A 181 19.09 15.60 -4.22
C GLN A 181 18.27 14.41 -3.68
N VAL A 182 16.97 14.62 -3.43
CA VAL A 182 16.10 13.61 -2.80
C VAL A 182 15.94 12.37 -3.71
N PRO A 183 16.14 11.14 -3.23
CA PRO A 183 15.95 9.93 -4.05
C PRO A 183 14.58 9.88 -4.74
N PHE A 184 14.53 9.48 -6.01
CA PHE A 184 13.33 9.61 -6.85
C PHE A 184 12.08 8.93 -6.28
N MET A 185 12.20 7.73 -5.72
CA MET A 185 11.07 7.05 -5.08
C MET A 185 10.45 7.87 -3.94
N ARG A 186 11.30 8.52 -3.13
CA ARG A 186 10.86 9.36 -2.00
C ARG A 186 10.34 10.72 -2.46
N ALA A 187 10.97 11.31 -3.48
CA ALA A 187 10.48 12.52 -4.13
C ALA A 187 9.08 12.30 -4.72
N THR A 188 8.89 11.22 -5.48
CA THR A 188 7.59 10.83 -6.06
C THR A 188 6.54 10.56 -4.99
N TRP A 189 6.91 9.89 -3.90
CA TRP A 189 6.01 9.73 -2.76
C TRP A 189 5.55 11.07 -2.19
N TYR A 190 6.47 12.02 -2.00
CA TYR A 190 6.12 13.34 -1.48
C TYR A 190 5.28 14.16 -2.47
N ILE A 191 5.64 14.14 -3.75
CA ILE A 191 4.87 14.78 -4.84
C ILE A 191 3.45 14.24 -4.89
N LYS A 192 3.26 12.90 -4.80
CA LYS A 192 1.93 12.28 -4.75
C LYS A 192 1.12 12.77 -3.55
N ILE A 193 1.74 12.90 -2.36
CA ILE A 193 1.06 13.45 -1.18
C ILE A 193 0.65 14.91 -1.40
N VAL A 194 1.53 15.75 -1.95
CA VAL A 194 1.22 17.15 -2.24
C VAL A 194 0.09 17.25 -3.26
N GLY A 195 0.17 16.49 -4.36
CA GLY A 195 -0.84 16.46 -5.41
C GLY A 195 -2.20 15.96 -4.92
N MET A 196 -2.24 14.90 -4.12
CA MET A 196 -3.49 14.40 -3.51
C MET A 196 -4.17 15.45 -2.61
N ASN A 197 -3.38 16.22 -1.86
CA ASN A 197 -3.91 17.30 -1.03
C ASN A 197 -4.48 18.44 -1.90
N GLU A 198 -3.79 18.82 -2.97
CA GLU A 198 -4.28 19.81 -3.94
C GLU A 198 -5.57 19.37 -4.63
N MET A 199 -5.64 18.11 -5.08
CA MET A 199 -6.85 17.53 -5.67
C MET A 199 -8.02 17.57 -4.67
N ARG A 200 -7.78 17.23 -3.40
CA ARG A 200 -8.81 17.31 -2.35
C ARG A 200 -9.34 18.73 -2.18
N THR A 201 -8.46 19.73 -2.11
CA THR A 201 -8.86 21.14 -2.02
C THR A 201 -9.60 21.62 -3.27
N ASN A 202 -9.24 21.12 -4.46
CA ASN A 202 -9.93 21.48 -5.70
C ASN A 202 -11.33 20.84 -5.79
N ILE A 203 -11.50 19.62 -5.28
CA ILE A 203 -12.81 18.96 -5.20
C ILE A 203 -13.72 19.73 -4.24
N THR A 204 -13.24 20.13 -3.07
CA THR A 204 -14.05 20.93 -2.12
C THR A 204 -14.46 22.27 -2.70
N ASN A 205 -13.64 22.85 -3.58
CA ASN A 205 -13.89 24.13 -4.22
C ASN A 205 -14.61 24.00 -5.58
N ASN A 206 -14.93 22.77 -6.01
CA ASN A 206 -15.58 22.44 -7.29
C ASN A 206 -14.88 23.00 -8.53
N THR A 207 -13.54 23.11 -8.49
CA THR A 207 -12.80 23.85 -9.53
C THR A 207 -12.24 22.98 -10.64
N HIS A 208 -11.82 21.72 -10.39
CA HIS A 208 -11.11 20.93 -11.41
C HIS A 208 -11.27 19.40 -11.31
N SER A 209 -11.24 18.72 -12.47
CA SER A 209 -11.19 17.26 -12.59
C SER A 209 -9.75 16.71 -12.45
N ALA A 210 -9.60 15.40 -12.23
CA ALA A 210 -8.29 14.75 -12.06
C ALA A 210 -7.37 14.91 -13.28
N GLN A 211 -7.93 14.86 -14.50
CA GLN A 211 -7.17 15.08 -15.75
C GLN A 211 -6.64 16.52 -15.87
N GLN A 212 -7.35 17.49 -15.29
CA GLN A 212 -6.86 18.87 -15.25
C GLN A 212 -5.67 19.00 -14.29
N HIS A 213 -5.63 18.22 -13.20
CA HIS A 213 -4.49 18.27 -12.26
C HIS A 213 -3.19 17.74 -12.87
N SER A 214 -3.23 16.60 -13.57
CA SER A 214 -2.02 16.07 -14.24
C SER A 214 -1.49 17.03 -15.30
N LEU A 215 -2.37 17.67 -16.07
CA LEU A 215 -1.99 18.70 -17.03
C LEU A 215 -1.32 19.91 -16.35
N GLN A 216 -1.92 20.43 -15.28
CA GLN A 216 -1.34 21.54 -14.51
C GLN A 216 0.02 21.18 -13.91
N TRP A 217 0.16 19.97 -13.36
CA TRP A 217 1.44 19.48 -12.85
C TRP A 217 2.49 19.36 -13.96
N THR A 218 2.09 18.91 -15.14
CA THR A 218 2.98 18.84 -16.31
C THR A 218 3.48 20.21 -16.73
N ILE A 219 2.61 21.22 -16.72
CA ILE A 219 2.98 22.62 -17.02
C ILE A 219 3.98 23.13 -15.97
N VAL A 220 3.78 22.83 -14.68
CA VAL A 220 4.72 23.20 -13.61
C VAL A 220 6.09 22.57 -13.86
N VAL A 221 6.15 21.28 -14.17
CA VAL A 221 7.43 20.58 -14.45
C VAL A 221 8.11 21.15 -15.68
N ALA A 222 7.35 21.40 -16.75
CA ALA A 222 7.85 22.01 -17.97
C ALA A 222 8.40 23.44 -17.74
N ASN A 223 7.69 24.26 -16.98
CA ASN A 223 8.12 25.62 -16.63
C ASN A 223 9.36 25.61 -15.73
N HIS A 224 9.45 24.69 -14.78
CA HIS A 224 10.64 24.49 -13.95
C HIS A 224 11.88 24.18 -14.79
N LEU A 225 11.77 23.26 -15.76
CA LEU A 225 12.86 22.96 -16.69
C LEU A 225 13.18 24.17 -17.59
N LYS A 226 12.16 24.85 -18.12
CA LYS A 226 12.34 26.04 -18.96
C LYS A 226 13.05 27.17 -18.21
N LYS A 227 12.73 27.37 -16.94
CA LYS A 227 13.38 28.35 -16.06
C LYS A 227 14.87 28.04 -15.91
N GLN A 228 15.23 26.78 -15.66
CA GLN A 228 16.65 26.38 -15.60
C GLN A 228 17.36 26.60 -16.94
N LEU A 229 16.72 26.31 -18.08
CA LEU A 229 17.29 26.59 -19.40
C LEU A 229 17.45 28.10 -19.66
N SER A 230 16.55 28.95 -19.13
CA SER A 230 16.64 30.40 -19.31
C SER A 230 17.83 31.03 -18.57
N GLU A 231 18.32 30.39 -17.50
CA GLU A 231 19.57 30.78 -16.83
C GLU A 231 20.80 30.63 -17.75
N ILE A 232 20.64 29.90 -18.88
CA ILE A 232 21.68 29.69 -19.89
C ILE A 232 21.67 30.75 -21.00
N SER A 233 20.56 31.45 -21.18
CA SER A 233 20.46 32.51 -22.18
C SER A 233 21.34 33.73 -21.79
N PRO A 234 21.83 34.55 -22.74
CA PRO A 234 22.63 35.71 -22.40
C PRO A 234 21.89 36.64 -21.41
N PRO A 235 22.57 37.17 -20.38
CA PRO A 235 21.93 37.88 -19.31
C PRO A 235 21.31 39.18 -19.81
N SER A 236 20.03 39.37 -19.51
CA SER A 236 19.54 40.72 -19.18
C SER A 236 20.30 41.17 -17.93
N ALA A 237 20.67 42.45 -17.86
CA ALA A 237 21.77 43.06 -17.10
C ALA A 237 21.98 42.70 -15.60
N ASN A 238 21.13 41.86 -14.98
CA ASN A 238 21.13 41.54 -13.55
C ASN A 238 21.32 40.03 -13.22
N THR A 239 21.72 39.17 -14.15
CA THR A 239 21.91 37.72 -13.87
C THR A 239 23.35 37.24 -14.04
N THR A 240 23.93 36.68 -12.97
CA THR A 240 25.21 35.96 -13.03
C THR A 240 25.02 34.65 -13.78
N LYS A 241 25.80 34.45 -14.84
CA LYS A 241 25.76 33.20 -15.61
C LYS A 241 26.14 32.00 -14.70
N PRO A 242 25.42 30.87 -14.75
CA PRO A 242 25.73 29.71 -13.91
C PRO A 242 27.09 29.08 -14.21
N TRP A 243 27.76 29.43 -15.31
CA TRP A 243 29.13 28.98 -15.63
C TRP A 243 30.23 30.02 -15.38
N THR A 244 29.97 31.05 -14.57
CA THR A 244 31.00 32.04 -14.20
C THR A 244 32.12 31.41 -13.35
N THR A 245 31.79 30.47 -12.47
CA THR A 245 32.76 29.72 -11.67
C THR A 245 32.54 28.21 -11.85
N PRO A 246 33.59 27.38 -11.68
CA PRO A 246 33.46 25.92 -11.78
C PRO A 246 32.46 25.36 -10.76
N GLU A 247 32.37 25.96 -9.57
CA GLU A 247 31.42 25.55 -8.52
C GLU A 247 29.96 25.82 -8.90
N LEU A 248 29.66 27.02 -9.42
CA LEU A 248 28.31 27.36 -9.88
C LEU A 248 27.89 26.46 -11.04
N ARG A 249 28.84 26.14 -11.94
CA ARG A 249 28.61 25.25 -13.06
C ARG A 249 28.24 23.85 -12.57
N GLN A 250 29.03 23.27 -11.66
CA GLN A 250 28.76 21.95 -11.10
C GLN A 250 27.39 21.90 -10.39
N LYS A 251 27.05 22.95 -9.63
CA LYS A 251 25.76 23.05 -8.94
C LYS A 251 24.59 23.10 -9.93
N PHE A 252 24.73 23.86 -11.02
CA PHE A 252 23.75 23.90 -12.09
C PHE A 252 23.59 22.53 -12.77
N GLU A 253 24.71 21.90 -13.15
CA GLU A 253 24.72 20.58 -13.80
C GLU A 253 24.02 19.52 -12.93
N GLN A 254 24.32 19.47 -11.62
CA GLN A 254 23.65 18.57 -10.69
C GLN A 254 22.14 18.82 -10.59
N ARG A 255 21.72 20.10 -10.54
CA ARG A 255 20.31 20.49 -10.46
C ARG A 255 19.56 20.15 -11.75
N TRP A 256 20.16 20.42 -12.91
CA TRP A 256 19.59 20.10 -14.23
C TRP A 256 19.46 18.60 -14.44
N HIS A 257 20.51 17.84 -14.14
CA HIS A 257 20.51 16.38 -14.24
C HIS A 257 19.48 15.74 -13.32
N TYR A 258 19.36 16.22 -12.08
CA TYR A 258 18.33 15.75 -11.17
C TYR A 258 16.92 16.04 -11.71
N SER A 259 16.70 17.27 -12.20
CA SER A 259 15.37 17.72 -12.63
C SER A 259 14.89 16.97 -13.88
N THR A 260 15.77 16.73 -14.84
CA THR A 260 15.47 15.94 -16.05
C THR A 260 15.21 14.47 -15.73
N LYS A 261 16.04 13.85 -14.89
CA LYS A 261 15.82 12.46 -14.43
C LYS A 261 14.55 12.30 -13.59
N LEU A 262 14.24 13.25 -12.72
CA LEU A 262 13.01 13.24 -11.95
C LEU A 262 11.79 13.41 -12.86
N ALA A 263 11.86 14.28 -13.88
CA ALA A 263 10.79 14.40 -14.88
C ALA A 263 10.57 13.08 -15.62
N ARG A 264 11.64 12.39 -16.04
CA ARG A 264 11.56 11.05 -16.63
C ARG A 264 10.92 10.04 -15.69
N TRP A 265 11.35 10.01 -14.42
CA TRP A 265 10.77 9.13 -13.42
C TRP A 265 9.26 9.37 -13.27
N GLN A 266 8.84 10.64 -13.19
CA GLN A 266 7.43 11.01 -13.11
C GLN A 266 6.63 10.66 -14.37
N TYR A 267 7.25 10.78 -15.55
CA TYR A 267 6.66 10.35 -16.82
C TYR A 267 6.36 8.85 -16.79
N CYS A 268 7.33 8.01 -16.39
CA CYS A 268 7.16 6.55 -16.28
C CYS A 268 6.12 6.17 -15.22
N GLU A 269 6.01 6.93 -14.13
CA GLU A 269 5.00 6.74 -13.09
C GLU A 269 3.59 7.24 -13.49
N GLY A 270 3.42 7.81 -14.69
CA GLY A 270 2.14 8.32 -15.18
C GLY A 270 1.66 9.60 -14.48
N LEU A 271 2.57 10.36 -13.87
CA LEU A 271 2.25 11.64 -13.22
C LEU A 271 2.21 12.82 -14.19
N LEU A 272 2.88 12.70 -15.34
CA LEU A 272 2.90 13.72 -16.38
C LEU A 272 1.95 13.35 -17.51
N ASP A 273 1.27 14.35 -18.07
CA ASP A 273 0.55 14.22 -19.32
C ASP A 273 1.55 14.04 -20.47
N GLN A 274 1.61 12.83 -21.01
CA GLN A 274 2.64 12.42 -21.95
C GLN A 274 2.66 13.29 -23.20
N ARG A 275 1.48 13.59 -23.78
CA ARG A 275 1.36 14.37 -25.00
C ARG A 275 1.83 15.81 -24.79
N THR A 276 1.41 16.44 -23.71
CA THR A 276 1.78 17.82 -23.39
C THR A 276 3.26 17.94 -23.13
N TYR A 277 3.84 17.00 -22.37
CA TYR A 277 5.27 17.00 -22.06
C TYR A 277 6.14 16.81 -23.31
N LEU A 278 5.84 15.82 -24.15
CA LEU A 278 6.59 15.56 -25.39
C LEU A 278 6.48 16.72 -26.39
N LYS A 279 5.28 17.30 -26.52
CA LYS A 279 5.08 18.50 -27.35
C LYS A 279 5.92 19.67 -26.82
N TRP A 280 5.89 19.93 -25.51
CA TRP A 280 6.70 20.99 -24.90
C TRP A 280 8.20 20.81 -25.18
N SER A 281 8.73 19.58 -25.15
CA SER A 281 10.14 19.36 -25.47
C SER A 281 10.48 19.63 -26.93
N LEU A 282 9.58 19.31 -27.87
CA LEU A 282 9.76 19.68 -29.29
C LEU A 282 9.65 21.18 -29.51
N ASP A 283 8.66 21.84 -28.90
CA ASP A 283 8.49 23.28 -28.98
C ASP A 283 9.70 24.00 -28.35
N SER A 284 10.25 23.47 -27.26
CA SER A 284 11.45 24.02 -26.62
C SER A 284 12.70 23.85 -27.49
N LEU A 285 12.82 22.71 -28.20
CA LEU A 285 13.89 22.48 -29.17
C LEU A 285 13.76 23.42 -30.38
N ALA A 286 12.56 23.60 -30.91
CA ALA A 286 12.32 24.47 -32.07
C ALA A 286 12.61 25.94 -31.77
N ASN A 287 12.36 26.39 -30.53
CA ASN A 287 12.55 27.77 -30.08
C ASN A 287 13.93 28.01 -29.46
N SER A 288 14.84 27.04 -29.42
CA SER A 288 16.17 27.24 -28.84
C SER A 288 17.03 28.12 -29.73
N SER A 289 17.50 29.25 -29.21
CA SER A 289 18.40 30.18 -29.91
C SER A 289 19.88 29.96 -29.63
N SER A 290 20.23 29.19 -28.59
CA SER A 290 21.60 28.87 -28.21
C SER A 290 21.90 27.40 -28.46
N PHE A 291 23.07 27.12 -29.02
CA PHE A 291 23.58 25.75 -29.22
C PHE A 291 23.65 24.98 -27.90
N GLU A 292 24.01 25.65 -26.80
CA GLU A 292 24.09 25.03 -25.46
C GLU A 292 22.72 24.56 -24.96
N VAL A 293 21.70 25.41 -25.12
CA VAL A 293 20.31 25.09 -24.76
C VAL A 293 19.79 23.95 -25.62
N MET A 294 20.04 24.02 -26.94
CA MET A 294 19.67 22.95 -27.87
C MET A 294 20.32 21.62 -27.49
N TRP A 295 21.63 21.62 -27.18
CA TRP A 295 22.36 20.43 -26.76
C TRP A 295 21.78 19.80 -25.50
N LEU A 296 21.44 20.61 -24.49
CA LEU A 296 20.83 20.10 -23.25
C LEU A 296 19.45 19.50 -23.49
N ILE A 297 18.62 20.13 -24.31
CA ILE A 297 17.30 19.58 -24.67
C ILE A 297 17.45 18.26 -25.42
N LEU A 298 18.36 18.19 -26.40
CA LEU A 298 18.60 16.98 -27.17
C LEU A 298 19.12 15.83 -26.31
N SER A 299 20.15 16.10 -25.50
CA SER A 299 20.86 15.08 -24.73
C SER A 299 20.10 14.61 -23.48
N ALA A 300 19.44 15.52 -22.76
CA ALA A 300 18.82 15.20 -21.46
C ALA A 300 17.30 15.04 -21.52
N VAL A 301 16.65 15.51 -22.59
CA VAL A 301 15.20 15.37 -22.77
C VAL A 301 14.91 14.48 -23.97
N VAL A 302 15.15 14.93 -25.20
CA VAL A 302 14.70 14.23 -26.41
C VAL A 302 15.25 12.81 -26.51
N LYS A 303 16.56 12.62 -26.30
CA LYS A 303 17.23 11.31 -26.35
C LYS A 303 16.54 10.29 -25.44
N ASP A 304 16.13 10.75 -24.27
CA ASP A 304 15.56 9.93 -23.22
C ASP A 304 14.15 9.40 -23.57
N TYR A 305 13.41 10.09 -24.44
CA TYR A 305 12.06 9.72 -24.87
C TYR A 305 11.99 9.28 -26.35
N LEU A 306 13.11 8.94 -26.99
CA LEU A 306 13.13 8.54 -28.40
C LEU A 306 12.17 7.41 -28.73
N ASP A 307 12.00 6.44 -27.83
CA ASP A 307 11.09 5.33 -28.07
C ASP A 307 9.61 5.74 -28.02
N GLU A 308 9.27 6.78 -27.26
CA GLU A 308 7.92 7.38 -27.24
C GLU A 308 7.66 8.18 -28.51
N TYR A 309 8.66 8.92 -28.98
CA TYR A 309 8.57 9.61 -30.26
C TYR A 309 8.29 8.62 -31.39
N LYS A 310 9.05 7.52 -31.48
CA LYS A 310 8.93 6.49 -32.54
C LYS A 310 7.54 5.88 -32.65
N GLN A 311 6.82 5.74 -31.53
CA GLN A 311 5.47 5.19 -31.52
C GLN A 311 4.46 6.09 -32.23
N ASN A 312 4.74 7.40 -32.35
CA ASN A 312 3.84 8.35 -32.98
C ASN A 312 4.49 9.02 -34.20
N ARG A 313 4.02 8.64 -35.40
CA ARG A 313 4.50 9.17 -36.68
C ARG A 313 4.52 10.71 -36.74
N LEU A 314 3.53 11.38 -36.15
CA LEU A 314 3.46 12.84 -36.16
C LEU A 314 4.55 13.46 -35.28
N LEU A 315 4.79 12.91 -34.09
CA LEU A 315 5.85 13.41 -33.20
C LEU A 315 7.24 13.11 -33.78
N MET A 316 7.46 11.95 -34.41
CA MET A 316 8.70 11.68 -35.15
C MET A 316 8.91 12.66 -36.30
N HIS A 317 7.89 12.94 -37.08
CA HIS A 317 7.99 13.87 -38.20
C HIS A 317 8.38 15.27 -37.72
N LEU A 318 7.72 15.77 -36.68
CA LEU A 318 8.05 17.05 -36.06
C LEU A 318 9.48 17.08 -35.50
N LEU A 319 9.93 15.99 -34.87
CA LEU A 319 11.30 15.88 -34.37
C LEU A 319 12.32 15.95 -35.52
N ILE A 320 12.11 15.21 -36.61
CA ILE A 320 13.01 15.23 -37.77
C ILE A 320 13.02 16.63 -38.40
N GLU A 321 11.86 17.24 -38.58
CA GLU A 321 11.74 18.57 -39.18
C GLU A 321 12.47 19.64 -38.34
N THR A 322 12.31 19.60 -37.02
CA THR A 322 13.00 20.50 -36.09
C THR A 322 14.52 20.29 -36.10
N LEU A 323 14.99 19.05 -36.13
CA LEU A 323 16.42 18.72 -36.26
C LEU A 323 17.03 19.20 -37.58
N VAL A 324 16.32 19.04 -38.70
CA VAL A 324 16.78 19.51 -40.02
C VAL A 324 16.88 21.03 -40.04
N LYS A 325 15.87 21.74 -39.49
CA LYS A 325 15.90 23.20 -39.37
C LYS A 325 17.06 23.67 -38.50
N ALA A 326 17.26 23.03 -37.34
CA ALA A 326 18.37 23.34 -36.44
C ALA A 326 19.74 23.13 -37.11
N ASN A 327 19.93 22.05 -37.87
CA ASN A 327 21.19 21.78 -38.54
C ASN A 327 21.49 22.80 -39.66
N LYS A 328 20.45 23.20 -40.42
CA LYS A 328 20.57 24.26 -41.44
C LYS A 328 20.88 25.64 -40.87
N ALA A 329 20.51 25.91 -39.61
CA ALA A 329 20.81 27.17 -38.94
C ALA A 329 22.25 27.25 -38.39
N VAL A 330 22.93 26.10 -38.29
CA VAL A 330 24.30 25.98 -37.75
C VAL A 330 25.35 25.83 -38.88
N SER A 331 24.93 25.42 -40.08
CA SER A 331 25.78 25.30 -41.29
C SER A 331 25.91 26.63 -42.01
#